data_AF-A0A2W4R353-F1
#
_entry.id   AF-A0A2W4R353-F1
#
_cell.length_a   1.000
_cell.length_b   1.000
_cell.length_c   1.000
_cell.angle_alpha   90.00
_cell.angle_beta   90.00
_cell.angle_gamma   90.00
#
_symmetry.space_group_name_H-M   'P 1'
#
loop_
_entity.id
_entity.type
_entity.pdbx_description
1 polymer ?
#
loop_
_entity_poly.entity_id
_entity_poly.type
_entity_poly.pdbx_seq_one_letter_code
_entity_poly.pdbx_strand_id
1 'polypeptide(L)'
;MNLYRAFATVGGLTMVSRVTGFVRDIFIAAALGTGLVADAFFVAIRFPNLFRRLFGEGAFNAAFVPLFAKKLEGEGSDAARQFADDALSCLTFVVVAFSVVAIIAMPWLMLLLAPGFVTDPEKYDLTVLLTQIAFPYLLCMSLVALLSGVLNSMGRFLAAAAAPVLLNIVLI
;
A
#
# COMPACT_ATOMS: atom_id res chain seq x y z
N MET A 1 -4.13 2.49 -28.58
CA MET A 1 -5.25 2.76 -27.64
C MET A 1 -5.43 4.26 -27.55
N ASN A 2 -6.61 4.80 -27.85
CA ASN A 2 -6.80 6.25 -27.89
C ASN A 2 -6.67 6.87 -26.48
N LEU A 3 -5.87 7.94 -26.36
CA LEU A 3 -5.53 8.61 -25.10
C LEU A 3 -6.77 9.01 -24.27
N TYR A 4 -7.85 9.43 -24.94
CA TYR A 4 -9.11 9.77 -24.28
C TYR A 4 -9.75 8.58 -23.54
N ARG A 5 -9.63 7.36 -24.10
CA ARG A 5 -10.23 6.15 -23.52
C ARG A 5 -9.42 5.70 -22.32
N ALA A 6 -8.09 5.81 -22.38
CA ALA A 6 -7.22 5.57 -21.23
C ALA A 6 -7.50 6.57 -20.10
N PHE A 7 -7.61 7.86 -20.42
CA PHE A 7 -7.94 8.92 -19.46
C PHE A 7 -9.31 8.70 -18.80
N ALA A 8 -10.35 8.44 -19.58
CA ALA A 8 -11.70 8.20 -19.06
C ALA A 8 -11.75 6.96 -18.16
N THR A 9 -11.01 5.90 -18.50
CA THR A 9 -11.05 4.66 -17.72
C THR A 9 -10.24 4.75 -16.43
N VAL A 10 -9.02 5.30 -16.48
CA VAL A 10 -8.18 5.49 -15.27
C VAL A 10 -8.81 6.53 -14.35
N GLY A 11 -9.31 7.64 -14.90
CA GLY A 11 -10.03 8.67 -14.13
C GLY A 11 -11.31 8.14 -13.51
N GLY A 12 -12.11 7.36 -14.25
CA GLY A 12 -13.31 6.70 -13.75
C GLY A 12 -13.02 5.71 -12.62
N LEU A 13 -12.06 4.81 -12.81
CA LEU A 13 -11.64 3.85 -11.78
C LEU A 13 -11.08 4.54 -10.53
N THR A 14 -10.36 5.66 -10.71
CA THR A 14 -9.87 6.46 -9.59
C THR A 14 -11.02 7.09 -8.80
N MET A 15 -12.04 7.64 -9.48
CA MET A 15 -13.23 8.16 -8.80
C MET A 15 -13.98 7.06 -8.04
N VAL A 16 -14.16 5.89 -8.64
CA VAL A 16 -14.80 4.74 -7.97
C VAL A 16 -14.02 4.33 -6.72
N SER A 17 -12.69 4.27 -6.80
CA SER A 17 -11.83 3.97 -5.63
C SER A 17 -11.96 5.04 -4.53
N ARG A 18 -12.06 6.33 -4.88
CA ARG A 18 -12.30 7.40 -3.90
C ARG A 18 -13.68 7.32 -3.26
N VAL A 19 -14.74 7.06 -4.04
CA VAL A 19 -16.11 6.94 -3.51
C VAL A 19 -16.22 5.73 -2.60
N THR A 20 -15.72 4.56 -3.01
CA THR A 20 -15.71 3.34 -2.18
C THR A 20 -14.89 3.53 -0.91
N GLY A 21 -13.72 4.19 -1.00
CA GLY A 21 -12.93 4.56 0.17
C GLY A 21 -13.67 5.49 1.13
N PHE A 22 -14.39 6.49 0.62
CA PHE A 22 -15.18 7.41 1.43
C PHE A 22 -16.34 6.70 2.13
N VAL A 23 -17.04 5.79 1.43
CA VAL A 23 -18.10 4.97 2.02
C VAL A 23 -17.55 4.08 3.14
N ARG A 24 -16.40 3.44 2.92
CA ARG A 24 -15.70 2.67 3.97
C ARG A 24 -15.40 3.55 5.19
N ASP A 25 -14.88 4.75 4.98
CA ASP A 25 -14.55 5.66 6.08
C ASP A 25 -15.81 6.10 6.85
N ILE A 26 -16.96 6.29 6.19
CA ILE A 26 -18.26 6.52 6.85
C ILE A 26 -18.66 5.33 7.72
N PHE A 27 -18.57 4.10 7.21
CA PHE A 27 -18.92 2.91 8.00
C PHE A 27 -17.99 2.73 9.20
N ILE A 28 -16.69 2.95 9.02
CA ILE A 28 -15.70 2.92 10.11
C ILE A 28 -16.04 3.98 11.16
N ALA A 29 -16.33 5.22 10.75
CA ALA A 29 -16.71 6.29 11.67
C ALA A 29 -18.04 6.02 12.38
N ALA A 30 -19.01 5.42 11.69
CA ALA A 30 -20.30 5.03 12.28
C ALA A 30 -20.17 3.88 13.28
N ALA A 31 -19.25 2.93 13.03
CA ALA A 31 -19.02 1.79 13.91
C ALA A 31 -18.13 2.13 15.11
N LEU A 32 -17.08 2.93 14.92
CA LEU A 32 -16.09 3.26 15.96
C LEU A 32 -16.38 4.58 16.71
N GLY A 33 -17.18 5.49 16.13
CA GLY A 33 -17.47 6.80 16.68
C GLY A 33 -16.23 7.70 16.79
N THR A 34 -16.19 8.55 17.82
CA THR A 34 -15.09 9.50 18.09
C THR A 34 -14.37 9.20 19.42
N GLY A 35 -14.21 7.91 19.74
CA GLY A 35 -13.63 7.45 21.02
C GLY A 35 -12.18 6.98 20.95
N LEU A 36 -11.68 6.50 22.09
CA LEU A 36 -10.33 5.94 22.28
C LEU A 36 -9.96 4.89 21.21
N VAL A 37 -10.90 3.99 20.89
CA VAL A 37 -10.73 2.93 19.88
C VAL A 37 -10.60 3.50 18.48
N ALA A 38 -11.39 4.53 18.14
CA ALA A 38 -11.34 5.18 16.83
C ALA A 38 -9.97 5.84 16.60
N ASP A 39 -9.48 6.57 17.59
CA ASP A 39 -8.16 7.22 17.54
C ASP A 39 -7.03 6.21 17.37
N ALA A 40 -7.04 5.12 18.16
CA ALA A 40 -6.06 4.04 18.06
C ALA A 40 -6.07 3.39 16.67
N PHE A 41 -7.27 3.13 16.13
CA PHE A 41 -7.46 2.53 14.82
C PHE A 41 -6.96 3.41 13.68
N PHE A 42 -7.25 4.72 13.69
CA PHE A 42 -6.79 5.63 12.65
C PHE A 42 -5.27 5.79 12.64
N VAL A 43 -4.62 5.85 13.82
CA VAL A 43 -3.16 5.85 13.91
C VAL A 43 -2.60 4.55 13.35
N ALA A 44 -3.17 3.41 13.75
CA ALA A 44 -2.74 2.09 13.32
C ALA A 44 -2.81 1.89 11.81
N ILE A 45 -3.87 2.37 11.14
CA ILE A 45 -3.99 2.29 9.68
C ILE A 45 -3.10 3.30 8.97
N ARG A 46 -2.86 4.47 9.55
CA ARG A 46 -2.05 5.52 8.92
C ARG A 46 -0.60 5.09 8.76
N PHE A 47 -0.05 4.36 9.74
CA PHE A 47 1.35 3.99 9.74
C PHE A 47 1.76 3.08 8.57
N PRO A 48 1.13 1.91 8.32
CA PRO A 48 1.39 1.10 7.12
C PRO A 48 1.14 1.88 5.82
N ASN A 49 0.15 2.76 5.80
CA ASN A 49 -0.17 3.57 4.63
C ASN A 49 0.92 4.60 4.27
N LEU A 50 1.73 5.06 5.22
CA LEU A 50 2.90 5.90 4.93
C LEU A 50 3.90 5.12 4.08
N PHE A 51 4.20 3.88 4.46
CA PHE A 51 5.10 3.01 3.70
C PHE A 51 4.50 2.60 2.36
N ARG A 52 3.19 2.35 2.30
CA ARG A 52 2.48 2.13 1.03
C ARG A 52 2.73 3.26 0.03
N ARG A 53 2.72 4.52 0.48
CA ARG A 53 3.01 5.66 -0.39
C ARG A 53 4.47 5.73 -0.80
N LEU A 54 5.40 5.37 0.07
CA LEU A 54 6.84 5.37 -0.22
C LEU A 54 7.25 4.28 -1.23
N PHE A 55 6.81 3.03 -1.00
CA PHE A 55 7.16 1.89 -1.84
C PHE A 55 6.24 1.72 -3.05
N GLY A 56 4.95 2.05 -2.89
CA GLY A 56 3.94 1.78 -3.90
C GLY A 56 3.80 2.87 -4.95
N GLU A 57 3.59 4.11 -4.51
CA GLU A 57 3.40 5.27 -5.39
C GLU A 57 4.67 6.12 -5.54
N GLY A 58 5.69 5.86 -4.70
CA GLY A 58 6.86 6.71 -4.54
C GLY A 58 8.10 6.25 -5.30
N ALA A 59 9.25 6.38 -4.65
CA ALA A 59 10.58 6.28 -5.27
C ALA A 59 10.84 4.94 -5.97
N PHE A 60 10.33 3.84 -5.41
CA PHE A 60 10.54 2.52 -5.99
C PHE A 60 9.90 2.38 -7.38
N ASN A 61 8.62 2.73 -7.52
CA ASN A 61 7.93 2.60 -8.80
C ASN A 61 8.50 3.56 -9.85
N ALA A 62 8.90 4.77 -9.45
CA ALA A 62 9.55 5.74 -10.32
C ALA A 62 10.90 5.25 -10.87
N ALA A 63 11.64 4.43 -10.13
CA ALA A 63 12.90 3.84 -10.57
C ALA A 63 12.70 2.50 -11.33
N PHE A 64 11.81 1.64 -10.84
CA PHE A 64 11.59 0.30 -11.38
C PHE A 64 10.96 0.34 -12.79
N VAL A 65 9.91 1.14 -12.99
CA VAL A 65 9.14 1.15 -14.25
C VAL A 65 10.01 1.51 -15.46
N PRO A 66 10.83 2.58 -15.45
CA PRO A 66 11.70 2.91 -16.58
C PRO A 66 12.79 1.86 -16.83
N LEU A 67 13.37 1.28 -15.78
CA LEU A 67 14.41 0.25 -15.92
C LEU A 67 13.84 -1.04 -16.51
N PHE A 68 12.67 -1.47 -16.04
CA PHE A 68 11.96 -2.62 -16.59
C PHE A 68 11.59 -2.39 -18.06
N ALA A 69 11.04 -1.21 -18.40
CA ALA A 69 10.68 -0.86 -19.78
C ALA A 69 11.91 -0.87 -20.70
N LYS A 70 13.03 -0.30 -20.26
CA LYS A 70 14.29 -0.31 -21.01
C LYS A 70 14.81 -1.73 -21.28
N LYS A 71 14.74 -2.62 -20.28
CA LYS A 71 15.09 -4.04 -20.46
C LYS A 71 14.13 -4.74 -21.41
N LEU A 72 12.83 -4.48 -21.31
CA LEU A 72 11.82 -5.07 -22.16
C LEU A 72 12.02 -4.68 -23.63
N GLU A 73 12.31 -3.41 -23.91
CA GLU A 73 12.53 -2.90 -25.26
C GLU A 73 13.91 -3.27 -25.83
N GLY A 74 14.95 -3.27 -25.00
CA GLY A 74 16.33 -3.48 -25.46
C GLY A 74 16.82 -4.92 -25.44
N GLU A 75 16.45 -5.70 -24.41
CA GLU A 75 16.97 -7.05 -24.15
C GLU A 75 15.89 -8.15 -24.32
N GLY A 76 14.63 -7.75 -24.57
CA GLY A 76 13.51 -8.65 -24.80
C GLY A 76 12.78 -9.09 -23.52
N SER A 77 11.75 -9.92 -23.69
CA SER A 77 10.82 -10.32 -22.63
C SER A 77 11.48 -11.13 -21.52
N ASP A 78 12.45 -11.98 -21.85
CA ASP A 78 13.05 -12.91 -20.90
C ASP A 78 13.96 -12.15 -19.91
N ALA A 79 14.77 -11.22 -20.42
CA ALA A 79 15.62 -10.36 -19.60
C ALA A 79 14.79 -9.42 -18.70
N ALA A 80 13.67 -8.90 -19.20
CA ALA A 80 12.75 -8.09 -18.41
C ALA A 80 12.07 -8.92 -17.31
N ARG A 81 11.64 -10.15 -17.63
CA ARG A 81 11.02 -11.07 -16.66
C ARG A 81 12.00 -11.44 -15.55
N GLN A 82 13.24 -11.79 -15.89
CA GLN A 82 14.27 -12.09 -14.89
C GLN A 82 14.53 -10.89 -13.97
N PHE A 83 14.59 -9.68 -14.52
CA PHE A 83 14.72 -8.46 -13.71
C PHE A 83 13.53 -8.23 -12.77
N ALA A 84 12.30 -8.50 -13.23
CA ALA A 84 11.12 -8.43 -12.37
C ALA A 84 11.12 -9.49 -11.26
N ASP A 85 11.56 -10.73 -11.55
CA ASP A 85 11.67 -11.82 -10.58
C ASP A 85 12.74 -11.51 -9.52
N ASP A 86 13.88 -10.95 -9.92
CA ASP A 86 14.94 -10.49 -9.02
C ASP A 86 14.45 -9.33 -8.13
N ALA A 87 13.77 -8.35 -8.73
CA ALA A 87 13.19 -7.22 -8.01
C ALA A 87 12.11 -7.67 -7.02
N LEU A 88 11.24 -8.62 -7.41
CA LEU A 88 10.21 -9.20 -6.55
C LEU A 88 10.85 -9.93 -5.37
N SER A 89 11.86 -10.76 -5.62
CA SER A 89 12.56 -11.53 -4.58
C SER A 89 13.25 -10.60 -3.57
N CYS A 90 13.99 -9.60 -4.07
CA CYS A 90 14.68 -8.61 -3.23
C CYS A 90 13.68 -7.77 -2.43
N LEU A 91 12.64 -7.23 -3.07
CA LEU A 91 11.60 -6.44 -2.41
C LEU A 91 10.89 -7.26 -1.33
N THR A 92 10.51 -8.50 -1.64
CA THR A 92 9.85 -9.41 -0.68
C THR A 92 10.74 -9.63 0.53
N PHE A 93 12.01 -9.97 0.32
CA PHE A 93 12.95 -10.20 1.42
C PHE A 93 13.13 -8.96 2.30
N VAL A 94 13.40 -7.80 1.68
CA VAL A 94 13.59 -6.54 2.40
C VAL A 94 12.34 -6.14 3.18
N VAL A 95 11.16 -6.22 2.56
CA VAL A 95 9.90 -5.83 3.20
C VAL A 95 9.54 -6.81 4.32
N VAL A 96 9.74 -8.12 4.16
CA VAL A 96 9.50 -9.10 5.24
C VAL A 96 10.44 -8.85 6.42
N ALA A 97 11.75 -8.70 6.16
CA ALA A 97 12.73 -8.44 7.21
C ALA A 97 12.41 -7.13 7.94
N PHE A 98 12.10 -6.08 7.18
CA PHE A 98 11.69 -4.78 7.73
C PHE A 98 10.39 -4.88 8.54
N SER A 99 9.38 -5.61 8.04
CA SER A 99 8.10 -5.80 8.73
C SER A 99 8.26 -6.53 10.05
N VAL A 100 9.08 -7.58 10.10
CA VAL A 100 9.36 -8.29 11.36
C VAL A 100 10.02 -7.36 12.38
N VAL A 101 11.05 -6.61 11.96
CA VAL A 101 11.73 -5.65 12.84
C VAL A 101 10.77 -4.56 13.33
N ALA A 102 9.95 -4.00 12.44
CA ALA A 102 9.00 -2.94 12.77
C ALA A 102 7.89 -3.43 13.72
N ILE A 103 7.37 -4.64 13.52
CA ILE A 103 6.35 -5.23 14.41
C ILE A 103 6.91 -5.44 15.82
N ILE A 104 8.15 -5.95 15.94
CA ILE A 104 8.81 -6.11 17.24
C ILE A 104 9.09 -4.73 17.86
N ALA A 105 9.53 -3.78 17.03
CA ALA A 105 9.86 -2.43 17.47
C ALA A 105 8.64 -1.51 17.69
N MET A 106 7.43 -2.00 17.44
CA MET A 106 6.20 -1.22 17.37
C MET A 106 5.89 -0.42 18.65
N PRO A 107 6.12 -0.94 19.88
CA PRO A 107 5.94 -0.15 21.09
C PRO A 107 6.82 1.12 21.05
N TRP A 108 8.11 1.00 20.78
CA TRP A 108 9.00 2.15 20.72
C TRP A 108 8.68 3.09 19.55
N LEU A 109 8.27 2.55 18.40
CA LEU A 109 7.83 3.37 17.26
C LEU A 109 6.59 4.21 17.61
N MET A 110 5.66 3.67 18.39
CA MET A 110 4.46 4.38 18.81
C MET A 110 4.74 5.52 19.80
N LEU A 111 5.84 5.47 20.55
CA LEU A 111 6.28 6.62 21.35
C LEU A 111 6.61 7.84 20.48
N LEU A 112 7.13 7.62 19.27
CA LEU A 112 7.46 8.68 18.32
C LEU A 112 6.23 9.14 17.50
N LEU A 113 5.39 8.20 17.08
CA LEU A 113 4.26 8.47 16.19
C LEU A 113 3.02 8.97 16.92
N ALA A 114 2.80 8.52 18.15
CA ALA A 114 1.66 8.86 18.98
C ALA A 114 2.08 9.16 20.43
N PRO A 115 3.01 10.12 20.66
CA PRO A 115 3.46 10.47 22.02
C PRO A 115 2.31 10.92 22.93
N GLY A 116 1.27 11.52 22.35
CA GLY A 116 0.07 11.95 23.09
C GLY A 116 -0.79 10.80 23.62
N PHE A 117 -0.52 9.55 23.24
CA PHE A 117 -1.28 8.39 23.75
C PHE A 117 -0.58 7.75 24.95
N VAL A 118 0.68 8.10 25.24
CA VAL A 118 1.46 7.52 26.34
C VAL A 118 0.84 7.80 27.72
N THR A 119 0.07 8.88 27.84
CA THR A 119 -0.64 9.24 29.08
C THR A 119 -1.87 8.36 29.35
N ASP A 120 -2.30 7.56 28.38
CA ASP A 120 -3.45 6.65 28.45
C ASP A 120 -2.99 5.23 28.07
N PRO A 121 -2.65 4.39 29.07
CA PRO A 121 -2.08 3.07 28.82
C PRO A 121 -2.97 2.16 27.96
N GLU A 122 -4.29 2.19 28.17
CA GLU A 122 -5.22 1.36 27.40
C GLU A 122 -5.24 1.79 25.93
N LYS A 123 -5.25 3.10 25.66
CA LYS A 123 -5.17 3.64 24.30
C LYS A 123 -3.87 3.30 23.62
N TYR A 124 -2.76 3.42 24.33
CA TYR A 124 -1.43 3.15 23.79
C TYR A 124 -1.27 1.66 23.43
N ASP A 125 -1.61 0.75 24.35
CA ASP A 125 -1.50 -0.69 24.13
C ASP A 125 -2.38 -1.15 22.96
N LEU A 126 -3.61 -0.61 22.88
CA LEU A 126 -4.50 -0.88 21.75
C LEU A 126 -3.92 -0.37 20.42
N THR A 127 -3.32 0.82 20.41
CA THR A 127 -2.71 1.39 19.21
C THR A 127 -1.52 0.55 18.74
N VAL A 128 -0.66 0.10 19.67
CA VAL A 128 0.46 -0.79 19.37
C VAL A 128 -0.05 -2.10 18.76
N LEU A 129 -1.00 -2.76 19.41
CA LEU A 129 -1.57 -4.03 18.95
C LEU A 129 -2.20 -3.89 17.56
N LEU A 130 -3.07 -2.90 17.37
CA LEU A 130 -3.73 -2.68 16.08
C LEU A 130 -2.71 -2.38 14.98
N THR A 131 -1.65 -1.66 15.29
CA THR A 131 -0.61 -1.37 14.28
C THR A 131 0.20 -2.61 13.95
N GLN A 132 0.54 -3.46 14.92
CA GLN A 132 1.20 -4.74 14.67
C GLN A 132 0.35 -5.66 13.78
N ILE A 133 -0.97 -5.71 14.02
CA ILE A 133 -1.92 -6.46 13.20
C ILE A 133 -2.02 -5.88 11.79
N ALA A 134 -2.02 -4.56 11.65
CA ALA A 134 -2.13 -3.89 10.36
C ALA A 134 -0.83 -3.91 9.56
N PHE A 135 0.35 -4.00 10.20
CA PHE A 135 1.64 -3.84 9.52
C PHE A 135 1.94 -4.87 8.40
N PRO A 136 1.58 -6.17 8.53
CA PRO A 136 1.77 -7.16 7.46
C PRO A 136 1.13 -6.77 6.12
N TYR A 137 0.11 -5.92 6.12
CA TYR A 137 -0.49 -5.33 4.91
C TYR A 137 0.55 -4.65 3.99
N LEU A 138 1.64 -4.12 4.56
CA LEU A 138 2.73 -3.49 3.80
C LEU A 138 3.35 -4.43 2.77
N LEU A 139 3.47 -5.72 3.09
CA LEU A 139 4.00 -6.72 2.17
C LEU A 139 3.11 -6.82 0.94
N CYS A 140 1.81 -7.10 1.17
CA CYS A 140 0.83 -7.23 0.11
C CYS A 140 0.81 -6.01 -0.82
N MET A 141 0.84 -4.80 -0.24
CA MET A 141 0.81 -3.57 -1.03
C MET A 141 2.08 -3.32 -1.83
N SER A 142 3.24 -3.65 -1.28
CA SER A 142 4.52 -3.52 -1.99
C SER A 142 4.56 -4.46 -3.20
N LEU A 143 4.09 -5.70 -3.04
CA LEU A 143 4.01 -6.67 -4.14
C LEU A 143 3.01 -6.23 -5.22
N VAL A 144 1.83 -5.77 -4.82
CA VAL A 144 0.81 -5.24 -5.75
C VAL A 144 1.34 -4.06 -6.53
N ALA A 145 2.12 -3.16 -5.89
CA ALA A 145 2.68 -2.01 -6.57
C ALA A 145 3.74 -2.38 -7.62
N LEU A 146 4.62 -3.34 -7.31
CA LEU A 146 5.59 -3.87 -8.25
C LEU A 146 4.90 -4.53 -9.46
N LEU A 147 3.92 -5.41 -9.20
CA LEU A 147 3.15 -6.07 -10.25
C LEU A 147 2.37 -5.07 -11.11
N SER A 148 1.83 -4.03 -10.48
CA SER A 148 1.17 -2.92 -11.19
C SER A 148 2.16 -2.16 -12.06
N GLY A 149 3.40 -1.94 -11.61
CA GLY A 149 4.49 -1.36 -12.39
C GLY A 149 4.81 -2.19 -13.64
N VAL A 150 4.96 -3.51 -13.48
CA VAL A 150 5.18 -4.45 -14.60
C VAL A 150 4.02 -4.39 -15.61
N LEU A 151 2.78 -4.45 -15.14
CA LEU A 151 1.60 -4.39 -16.00
C LEU A 151 1.48 -3.05 -16.75
N ASN A 152 1.79 -1.94 -16.09
CA ASN A 152 1.79 -0.61 -16.70
C ASN A 152 2.86 -0.50 -17.79
N SER A 153 4.08 -1.01 -17.57
CA SER A 153 5.14 -1.03 -18.58
C SER A 153 4.79 -1.87 -19.81
N MET A 154 3.93 -2.88 -19.67
CA MET A 154 3.41 -3.69 -20.79
C MET A 154 2.11 -3.12 -21.41
N GLY A 155 1.67 -1.92 -21.01
CA GLY A 155 0.45 -1.30 -21.53
C GLY A 155 -0.87 -1.90 -20.99
N ARG A 156 -0.82 -2.76 -19.97
CA ARG A 156 -1.99 -3.42 -19.34
C ARG A 156 -2.56 -2.61 -18.18
N PHE A 157 -2.84 -1.33 -18.41
CA PHE A 157 -3.25 -0.35 -17.38
C PHE A 157 -4.54 -0.72 -16.62
N LEU A 158 -5.50 -1.40 -17.28
CA LEU A 158 -6.76 -1.81 -16.65
C LEU A 158 -6.56 -2.84 -15.54
N ALA A 159 -5.65 -3.80 -15.75
CA ALA A 159 -5.35 -4.82 -14.76
C ALA A 159 -4.63 -4.22 -13.54
N ALA A 160 -3.74 -3.25 -13.76
CA ALA A 160 -3.07 -2.51 -12.69
C ALA A 160 -4.05 -1.63 -11.89
N ALA A 161 -4.99 -0.95 -12.57
CA ALA A 161 -5.95 -0.04 -11.94
C ALA A 161 -7.08 -0.76 -11.16
N ALA A 162 -7.30 -2.06 -11.38
CA ALA A 162 -8.33 -2.83 -10.69
C ALA A 162 -7.93 -3.27 -9.26
N ALA A 163 -6.63 -3.34 -8.96
CA ALA A 163 -6.15 -3.85 -7.67
C ALA A 163 -6.63 -3.04 -6.43
N PRO A 164 -6.63 -1.69 -6.44
CA PRO A 164 -7.16 -0.90 -5.32
C PRO A 164 -8.69 -1.04 -5.15
N VAL A 165 -9.42 -1.29 -6.23
CA VAL A 165 -10.88 -1.47 -6.20
C VAL A 165 -11.22 -2.77 -5.48
N LEU A 166 -10.51 -3.86 -5.78
CA LEU A 166 -10.67 -5.14 -5.08
C LEU A 166 -10.35 -5.02 -3.59
N LEU A 167 -9.29 -4.28 -3.24
CA LEU A 167 -8.94 -4.04 -1.84
C LEU A 167 -10.07 -3.34 -1.07
N ASN A 168 -10.64 -2.27 -1.64
CA ASN A 168 -11.73 -1.54 -1.01
C ASN A 168 -12.97 -2.43 -0.83
N ILE A 169 -13.29 -3.28 -1.80
CA ILE A 169 -14.43 -4.21 -1.72
C ILE A 169 -14.25 -5.24 -0.60
N VAL A 170 -13.02 -5.75 -0.37
CA VAL A 170 -12.74 -6.72 0.71
C VAL A 170 -12.79 -6.07 2.10
N LEU A 171 -12.52 -4.77 2.19
CA LEU A 171 -12.53 -4.03 3.45
C LEU A 171 -13.93 -3.51 3.85
N ILE A 172 -14.88 -3.46 2.90
CA ILE A 172 -16.30 -3.12 3.14
C ILE A 172 -17.03 -4.37 3.61
#